data_AF-A0A849K5S9-F1
#
_entry.id   AF-A0A849K5S9-F1
#
_cell.length_a   1.000
_cell.length_b   1.000
_cell.length_c   1.000
_cell.angle_alpha   90.00
_cell.angle_beta   90.00
_cell.angle_gamma   90.00
#
_symmetry.space_group_name_H-M   'P 1'
#
loop_
_entity.id
_entity.type
_entity.pdbx_description
1 polymer ?
#
loop_
_entity_poly.entity_id
_entity_poly.type
_entity_poly.pdbx_seq_one_letter_code
_entity_poly.pdbx_strand_id
1 'polypeptide(L)'
;MRADQNHGAQVREVATDLTERGKGLDLTKLAHLIEVAQSNRPTAGEAAASMVSLTYNGPDSWFRRVLSTSATQSIPDADGWIRTWDRRERMTAGQHATWSFGNEPSRQSDVHWNGSAWIHCALNHEIASTPTDADGLSQYNYCDGYELGTSHRNFFSIEGKTMLEVYQSMRSAGATNVFIPNTSVLGTATFPTGSMLVTQTNTSTQAAVSYYPGLGNTVRDPKPELAAADPATCRSISASAPLGSYTTYSTSLESMVQSHRGIPCVFAPDALTGPRNEWWTQATVPVAFLPSPFRRARTTPAARCCGRPSRAATRSTSTPASTASTGPRATAT
;
A
#
# COMPACT_ATOMS: atom_id res chain seq x y z
N MET A 1 1.73 -36.66 -31.68
CA MET A 1 2.80 -36.64 -30.66
C MET A 1 4.19 -36.89 -31.29
N ARG A 2 4.66 -36.01 -32.21
CA ARG A 2 6.02 -36.10 -32.80
C ARG A 2 6.60 -34.70 -33.15
N ALA A 3 6.22 -33.65 -32.42
CA ALA A 3 6.70 -32.29 -32.68
C ALA A 3 7.80 -31.83 -31.69
N ASP A 4 7.81 -32.30 -30.44
CA ASP A 4 8.74 -31.81 -29.41
C ASP A 4 10.18 -32.35 -29.52
N GLN A 5 10.41 -33.51 -30.14
CA GLN A 5 11.77 -34.06 -30.25
C GLN A 5 12.66 -33.32 -31.26
N ASN A 6 12.08 -32.56 -32.20
CA ASN A 6 12.84 -31.87 -33.25
C ASN A 6 13.36 -30.50 -32.80
N HIS A 7 12.71 -29.83 -31.84
CA HIS A 7 13.13 -28.51 -31.39
C HIS A 7 14.46 -28.55 -30.63
N GLY A 8 14.64 -29.54 -29.73
CA GLY A 8 15.87 -29.70 -28.96
C GLY A 8 17.10 -30.14 -29.77
N ALA A 9 16.90 -30.66 -30.99
CA ALA A 9 17.97 -30.97 -31.93
C ALA A 9 18.37 -29.73 -32.74
N GLN A 10 17.39 -28.96 -33.23
CA GLN A 10 17.62 -27.74 -34.00
C GLN A 10 18.30 -26.65 -33.16
N VAL A 11 17.92 -26.50 -31.88
CA VAL A 11 18.58 -25.55 -30.97
C VAL A 11 20.04 -25.94 -30.71
N ARG A 12 20.34 -27.24 -30.60
CA ARG A 12 21.72 -27.72 -30.42
C ARG A 12 22.57 -27.45 -31.65
N GLU A 13 22.02 -27.61 -32.85
CA GLU A 13 22.70 -27.32 -34.11
C GLU A 13 23.00 -25.82 -34.28
N VAL A 14 22.03 -24.95 -33.97
CA VAL A 14 22.22 -23.48 -33.99
C VAL A 14 23.21 -23.02 -32.93
N ALA A 15 23.20 -23.65 -31.75
CA ALA A 15 24.17 -23.40 -30.68
C ALA A 15 25.60 -23.77 -31.11
N THR A 16 25.79 -24.90 -31.79
CA THR A 16 27.10 -25.30 -32.35
C THR A 16 27.58 -24.30 -33.42
N ASP A 17 26.73 -23.90 -34.36
CA ASP A 17 27.09 -22.93 -35.42
C ASP A 17 27.44 -21.53 -34.85
N LEU A 18 26.79 -21.10 -33.76
CA LEU A 18 27.09 -19.82 -33.09
C LEU A 18 28.40 -19.84 -32.30
N THR A 19 28.79 -21.01 -31.77
CA THR A 19 30.04 -21.19 -31.02
C THR A 19 31.25 -21.25 -31.97
N GLU A 20 31.08 -21.89 -33.13
CA GLU A 20 32.12 -21.98 -34.16
C GLU A 20 32.39 -20.66 -34.89
N ARG A 21 31.40 -19.75 -34.95
CA ARG A 21 31.52 -18.45 -35.66
C ARG A 21 32.04 -17.28 -34.82
N GLY A 22 32.59 -17.53 -33.63
CA GLY A 22 33.38 -16.54 -32.88
C GLY A 22 32.63 -15.28 -32.40
N LYS A 23 31.29 -15.31 -32.29
CA LYS A 23 30.47 -14.14 -31.90
C LYS A 23 30.26 -13.98 -30.38
N GLY A 24 31.31 -14.12 -29.57
CA GLY A 24 31.29 -13.71 -28.16
C GLY A 24 30.31 -14.44 -27.23
N LEU A 25 29.72 -15.56 -27.68
CA LEU A 25 29.15 -16.57 -26.80
C LEU A 25 30.31 -17.40 -26.24
N ASP A 26 30.64 -17.21 -24.97
CA ASP A 26 31.44 -18.19 -24.26
C ASP A 26 30.59 -19.42 -23.94
N LEU A 27 31.25 -20.53 -23.60
CA LEU A 27 30.60 -21.81 -23.26
C LEU A 27 29.61 -21.67 -22.09
N THR A 28 29.80 -20.70 -21.19
CA THR A 28 28.91 -20.43 -20.06
C THR A 28 27.61 -19.78 -20.52
N LYS A 29 27.66 -18.80 -21.42
CA LYS A 29 26.49 -18.19 -22.05
C LYS A 29 25.74 -19.17 -22.95
N LEU A 30 26.47 -20.04 -23.65
CA LEU A 30 25.88 -21.10 -24.48
C LEU A 30 25.12 -22.12 -23.64
N ALA A 31 25.73 -22.62 -22.56
CA ALA A 31 25.07 -23.53 -21.63
C ALA A 31 23.80 -22.90 -21.04
N HIS A 32 23.87 -21.61 -20.67
CA HIS A 32 22.71 -20.87 -20.18
C HIS A 32 21.60 -20.75 -21.24
N LEU A 33 21.94 -20.46 -22.51
CA LEU A 33 20.96 -20.36 -23.60
C LEU A 33 20.34 -21.71 -23.96
N ILE A 34 21.11 -22.80 -23.94
CA ILE A 34 20.60 -24.16 -24.13
C ILE A 34 19.65 -24.53 -22.99
N GLU A 35 19.99 -24.18 -21.74
CA GLU A 35 19.13 -24.45 -20.57
C GLU A 35 17.83 -23.64 -20.61
N VAL A 36 17.88 -22.37 -21.01
CA VAL A 36 16.69 -21.54 -21.29
C VAL A 36 15.82 -22.19 -22.38
N ALA A 37 16.43 -22.67 -23.47
CA ALA A 37 15.70 -23.34 -24.56
C ALA A 37 15.17 -24.73 -24.19
N GLN A 38 15.70 -25.36 -23.14
CA GLN A 38 15.26 -26.65 -22.60
C GLN A 38 14.32 -26.50 -21.40
N SER A 39 13.84 -25.29 -21.11
CA SER A 39 12.93 -24.99 -20.02
C SER A 39 11.77 -26.00 -19.93
N ASN A 40 11.88 -26.94 -18.99
CA ASN A 40 10.82 -27.87 -18.64
C ASN A 40 9.71 -27.10 -17.91
N ARG A 41 8.58 -26.92 -18.60
CA ARG A 41 7.43 -26.21 -18.05
C ARG A 41 6.65 -27.12 -17.11
N PRO A 42 6.01 -26.57 -16.07
CA PRO A 42 5.05 -27.33 -15.28
C PRO A 42 3.98 -27.93 -16.20
N THR A 43 3.73 -29.22 -16.06
CA THR A 43 2.65 -29.88 -16.79
C THR A 43 1.31 -29.42 -16.21
N ALA A 44 0.35 -29.08 -17.07
CA ALA A 44 -1.02 -28.81 -16.61
C ALA A 44 -1.57 -30.04 -15.86
N GLY A 45 -2.26 -29.82 -14.75
CA GLY A 45 -2.80 -30.90 -13.91
C GLY A 45 -1.88 -31.35 -12.76
N GLU A 46 -0.72 -30.72 -12.59
CA GLU A 46 0.17 -30.99 -11.45
C GLU A 46 0.05 -29.91 -10.36
N ALA A 47 0.17 -30.31 -9.10
CA ALA A 47 0.27 -29.37 -7.99
C ALA A 47 1.68 -28.79 -7.92
N ALA A 48 1.80 -27.49 -7.66
CA ALA A 48 3.06 -26.79 -7.62
C ALA A 48 3.13 -25.79 -6.45
N ALA A 49 4.33 -25.58 -5.94
CA ALA A 49 4.62 -24.52 -5.00
C ALA A 49 5.91 -23.79 -5.40
N SER A 50 5.91 -22.46 -5.30
CA SER A 50 7.06 -21.62 -5.63
C SER A 50 7.36 -20.69 -4.46
N MET A 51 8.61 -20.72 -3.98
CA MET A 51 9.12 -19.76 -3.02
C MET A 51 9.50 -18.48 -3.76
N VAL A 52 8.74 -17.41 -3.55
CA VAL A 52 8.93 -16.12 -4.24
C VAL A 52 9.84 -15.19 -3.44
N SER A 53 9.77 -15.25 -2.10
CA SER A 53 10.65 -14.45 -1.25
C SER A 53 10.86 -15.15 0.09
N LEU A 54 12.07 -15.01 0.63
CA LEU A 54 12.45 -15.56 1.92
C LEU A 54 13.42 -14.60 2.60
N THR A 55 13.19 -14.30 3.86
CA THR A 55 14.19 -13.72 4.77
C THR A 55 14.24 -14.61 5.99
N TYR A 56 15.37 -15.24 6.26
CA TYR A 56 15.50 -16.17 7.40
C TYR A 56 16.63 -15.71 8.31
N ASN A 57 16.30 -15.10 9.45
CA ASN A 57 17.31 -14.68 10.45
C ASN A 57 17.43 -15.68 11.61
N GLY A 58 16.52 -16.66 11.68
CA GLY A 58 16.48 -17.69 12.72
C GLY A 58 15.07 -18.25 12.88
N PRO A 59 14.86 -19.22 13.77
CA PRO A 59 13.56 -19.87 13.97
C PRO A 59 12.45 -18.91 14.41
N ASP A 60 12.79 -17.86 15.17
CA ASP A 60 11.84 -16.88 15.71
C ASP A 60 11.77 -15.56 14.89
N SER A 61 12.51 -15.49 13.78
CA SER A 61 12.60 -14.29 12.94
C SER A 61 12.78 -14.68 11.48
N TRP A 62 11.67 -14.79 10.76
CA TRP A 62 11.66 -15.10 9.34
C TRP A 62 10.43 -14.51 8.64
N PHE A 63 10.53 -14.35 7.34
CA PHE A 63 9.44 -13.99 6.44
C PHE A 63 9.50 -14.90 5.21
N ARG A 64 8.36 -15.39 4.74
CA ARG A 64 8.26 -16.11 3.47
C ARG A 64 7.05 -15.65 2.67
N ARG A 65 7.19 -15.67 1.35
CA ARG A 65 6.09 -15.58 0.38
C ARG A 65 6.12 -16.81 -0.52
N VAL A 66 5.04 -17.57 -0.51
CA VAL A 66 4.89 -18.78 -1.31
C VAL A 66 3.66 -18.66 -2.19
N LEU A 67 3.83 -19.02 -3.45
CA LEU A 67 2.74 -19.22 -4.39
C LEU A 67 2.45 -20.71 -4.49
N SER A 68 1.20 -21.13 -4.31
CA SER A 68 0.81 -22.54 -4.39
C SER A 68 -0.38 -22.75 -5.30
N THR A 69 -0.32 -23.80 -6.11
CA THR A 69 -1.33 -24.19 -7.08
C THR A 69 -1.65 -25.67 -6.89
N SER A 70 -2.91 -26.03 -6.75
CA SER A 70 -3.33 -27.44 -6.76
C SER A 70 -3.37 -28.01 -8.17
N ALA A 71 -3.46 -29.33 -8.29
CA ALA A 71 -3.60 -30.02 -9.59
C ALA A 71 -4.80 -29.51 -10.41
N THR A 72 -5.94 -29.22 -9.77
CA THR A 72 -7.10 -28.67 -10.46
C THR A 72 -6.87 -27.23 -10.88
N GLN A 73 -6.24 -26.42 -10.03
CA GLN A 73 -5.99 -25.01 -10.32
C GLN A 73 -4.94 -24.78 -11.40
N SER A 74 -4.04 -25.75 -11.65
CA SER A 74 -3.07 -25.70 -12.74
C SER A 74 -3.65 -26.06 -14.11
N ILE A 75 -4.93 -26.46 -14.16
CA ILE A 75 -5.68 -26.63 -15.40
C ILE A 75 -6.37 -25.30 -15.70
N PRO A 76 -6.17 -24.70 -16.89
CA PRO A 76 -6.90 -23.50 -17.29
C PRO A 76 -8.40 -23.70 -17.17
N ASP A 77 -9.07 -22.75 -16.51
CA ASP A 77 -10.53 -22.71 -16.45
C ASP A 77 -11.13 -22.36 -17.82
N ALA A 78 -12.46 -22.27 -17.88
CA ALA A 78 -13.19 -21.95 -19.12
C ALA A 78 -12.78 -20.59 -19.72
N ASP A 79 -12.26 -19.69 -18.89
CA ASP A 79 -11.78 -18.37 -19.27
C ASP A 79 -10.26 -18.36 -19.60
N GLY A 80 -9.61 -19.52 -19.54
CA GLY A 80 -8.19 -19.71 -19.85
C GLY A 80 -7.23 -19.40 -18.70
N TRP A 81 -7.73 -19.25 -17.47
CA TRP A 81 -6.91 -18.89 -16.31
C TRP A 81 -6.49 -20.10 -15.48
N ILE A 82 -5.22 -20.14 -15.11
CA ILE A 82 -4.67 -20.92 -14.00
C ILE A 82 -4.78 -20.09 -12.73
N ARG A 83 -5.11 -20.75 -11.63
CA ARG A 83 -5.30 -20.11 -10.32
C ARG A 83 -4.15 -20.44 -9.38
N THR A 84 -3.69 -19.45 -8.62
CA THR A 84 -2.57 -19.62 -7.68
C THR A 84 -2.83 -18.86 -6.41
N TRP A 85 -2.68 -19.51 -5.26
CA TRP A 85 -2.80 -18.88 -3.96
C TRP A 85 -1.51 -18.13 -3.57
N ASP A 86 -1.63 -16.88 -3.11
CA ASP A 86 -0.52 -16.10 -2.51
C ASP A 86 -0.57 -16.19 -0.98
N ARG A 87 0.48 -16.77 -0.39
CA ARG A 87 0.61 -16.90 1.07
C ARG A 87 1.85 -16.19 1.55
N ARG A 88 1.66 -15.22 2.45
CA ARG A 88 2.71 -14.49 3.13
C ARG A 88 2.64 -14.79 4.60
N GLU A 89 3.80 -15.07 5.18
CA GLU A 89 3.91 -15.39 6.59
C GLU A 89 5.14 -14.74 7.18
N ARG A 90 5.02 -14.28 8.42
CA ARG A 90 6.12 -13.71 9.19
C ARG A 90 6.10 -14.20 10.61
N MET A 91 7.29 -14.54 11.08
CA MET A 91 7.63 -14.79 12.47
C MET A 91 8.46 -13.61 12.98
N THR A 92 8.06 -13.02 14.10
CA THR A 92 8.85 -11.97 14.76
C THR A 92 8.74 -12.16 16.26
N ALA A 93 9.87 -12.48 16.91
CA ALA A 93 9.92 -12.77 18.34
C ALA A 93 8.88 -13.82 18.77
N GLY A 94 8.74 -14.89 17.97
CA GLY A 94 7.78 -15.98 18.20
C GLY A 94 6.33 -15.66 17.84
N GLN A 95 6.00 -14.45 17.39
CA GLN A 95 4.64 -14.07 16.96
C GLN A 95 4.43 -14.34 15.47
N HIS A 96 3.44 -15.17 15.13
CA HIS A 96 3.13 -15.57 13.75
C HIS A 96 2.02 -14.69 13.18
N ALA A 97 2.26 -14.14 12.00
CA ALA A 97 1.25 -13.42 11.23
C ALA A 97 1.16 -14.00 9.82
N THR A 98 -0.05 -14.08 9.29
CA THR A 98 -0.34 -14.53 7.93
C THR A 98 -1.18 -13.49 7.19
N TRP A 99 -0.88 -13.29 5.92
CA TRP A 99 -1.62 -12.40 5.03
C TRP A 99 -1.35 -12.77 3.57
N SER A 100 -1.96 -12.06 2.62
CA SER A 100 -1.89 -12.38 1.18
C SER A 100 -1.59 -11.17 0.30
N PHE A 101 -1.70 -9.95 0.84
CA PHE A 101 -1.51 -8.72 0.08
C PHE A 101 -0.62 -7.68 0.78
N GLY A 102 0.23 -7.00 0.01
CA GLY A 102 1.16 -6.00 0.54
C GLY A 102 2.30 -6.60 1.37
N ASN A 103 3.23 -5.76 1.81
CA ASN A 103 4.49 -6.23 2.43
C ASN A 103 4.38 -6.53 3.93
N GLU A 104 3.24 -6.25 4.55
CA GLU A 104 3.02 -6.49 5.97
C GLU A 104 1.53 -6.73 6.27
N PRO A 105 1.18 -7.42 7.37
CA PRO A 105 -0.19 -7.85 7.65
C PRO A 105 -1.24 -6.74 7.70
N SER A 106 -0.88 -5.54 8.15
CA SER A 106 -1.78 -4.41 8.27
C SER A 106 -2.23 -3.86 6.90
N ARG A 107 -1.52 -4.17 5.81
CA ARG A 107 -1.95 -3.87 4.44
C ARG A 107 -3.02 -4.82 3.90
N GLN A 108 -3.37 -5.89 4.63
CA GLN A 108 -4.39 -6.84 4.19
C GLN A 108 -5.77 -6.17 3.99
N SER A 109 -6.02 -5.02 4.61
CA SER A 109 -7.24 -4.21 4.46
C SER A 109 -7.15 -3.12 3.40
N ASP A 110 -6.03 -3.03 2.66
CA ASP A 110 -5.95 -2.15 1.50
C ASP A 110 -7.05 -2.53 0.50
N VAL A 111 -7.73 -1.52 -0.01
CA VAL A 111 -8.75 -1.68 -1.04
C VAL A 111 -8.32 -1.00 -2.33
N HIS A 112 -8.85 -1.46 -3.44
CA HIS A 112 -8.59 -0.93 -4.77
C HIS A 112 -9.85 -0.99 -5.63
N TRP A 113 -9.89 -0.15 -6.66
CA TRP A 113 -10.99 -0.13 -7.62
C TRP A 113 -10.72 -1.12 -8.76
N ASN A 114 -11.54 -2.17 -8.87
CA ASN A 114 -11.39 -3.19 -9.93
C ASN A 114 -12.08 -2.82 -11.26
N GLY A 115 -12.64 -1.61 -11.38
CA GLY A 115 -13.46 -1.20 -12.51
C GLY A 115 -14.96 -1.17 -12.22
N SER A 116 -15.42 -1.86 -11.17
CA SER A 116 -16.85 -1.97 -10.80
C SER A 116 -17.14 -1.74 -9.32
N ALA A 117 -16.20 -2.09 -8.43
CA ALA A 117 -16.33 -1.92 -7.00
C ALA A 117 -14.97 -1.63 -6.34
N TRP A 118 -15.04 -1.02 -5.15
CA TRP A 118 -13.92 -1.00 -4.22
C TRP A 118 -13.86 -2.34 -3.50
N ILE A 119 -12.83 -3.11 -3.79
CA ILE A 119 -12.62 -4.45 -3.22
C ILE A 119 -11.29 -4.48 -2.48
N HIS A 120 -11.15 -5.38 -1.52
CA HIS A 120 -9.85 -5.70 -0.92
C HIS A 120 -9.38 -7.04 -1.48
N CYS A 121 -8.06 -7.26 -1.46
CA CYS A 121 -7.52 -8.58 -1.73
C CYS A 121 -7.89 -9.50 -0.59
N ALA A 122 -8.82 -10.42 -0.82
CA ALA A 122 -9.25 -11.34 0.22
C ALA A 122 -8.07 -12.15 0.77
N LEU A 123 -8.16 -12.53 2.05
CA LEU A 123 -7.22 -13.51 2.59
C LEU A 123 -7.28 -14.78 1.75
N ASN A 124 -6.09 -15.33 1.54
CA ASN A 124 -5.83 -16.40 0.62
C ASN A 124 -6.05 -16.07 -0.86
N HIS A 125 -6.72 -15.02 -1.35
CA HIS A 125 -7.16 -14.84 -2.75
C HIS A 125 -6.32 -15.51 -3.87
N GLU A 126 -7.02 -16.02 -4.89
CA GLU A 126 -6.39 -16.59 -6.08
C GLU A 126 -5.90 -15.47 -7.01
N ILE A 127 -4.61 -15.51 -7.30
CA ILE A 127 -4.02 -14.85 -8.46
C ILE A 127 -4.42 -15.65 -9.70
N ALA A 128 -4.81 -14.97 -10.77
CA ALA A 128 -5.02 -15.60 -12.05
C ALA A 128 -3.83 -15.36 -12.97
N SER A 129 -3.42 -16.39 -13.73
CA SER A 129 -2.48 -16.22 -14.84
C SER A 129 -2.80 -17.17 -15.98
N THR A 130 -2.51 -16.79 -17.21
CA THR A 130 -2.62 -17.72 -18.33
C THR A 130 -1.47 -18.74 -18.27
N PRO A 131 -1.62 -19.90 -18.92
CA PRO A 131 -0.46 -20.73 -19.26
C PRO A 131 0.64 -19.90 -19.91
N THR A 132 1.88 -20.32 -19.64
CA THR A 132 3.05 -19.72 -20.29
C THR A 132 3.14 -20.21 -21.73
N ASP A 133 3.17 -19.27 -22.69
CA ASP A 133 3.28 -19.54 -24.11
C ASP A 133 4.69 -20.00 -24.52
N ALA A 134 4.89 -20.34 -25.81
CA ALA A 134 6.15 -20.83 -26.35
C ALA A 134 7.36 -19.93 -26.05
N ASP A 135 7.14 -18.63 -25.85
CA ASP A 135 8.20 -17.65 -25.59
C ASP A 135 8.43 -17.39 -24.10
N GLY A 136 7.77 -18.14 -23.20
CA GLY A 136 7.92 -17.92 -21.77
C GLY A 136 7.03 -16.82 -21.22
N LEU A 137 6.09 -16.29 -22.01
CA LEU A 137 5.19 -15.21 -21.63
C LEU A 137 3.88 -15.74 -21.06
N SER A 138 3.37 -15.13 -20.00
CA SER A 138 1.99 -15.29 -19.54
C SER A 138 1.39 -13.94 -19.19
N GLN A 139 0.06 -13.85 -19.22
CA GLN A 139 -0.67 -12.73 -18.64
C GLN A 139 -1.02 -13.06 -17.20
N TYR A 140 -1.07 -12.05 -16.33
CA TYR A 140 -1.54 -12.22 -14.97
C TYR A 140 -2.54 -11.14 -14.59
N ASN A 141 -3.45 -11.54 -13.72
CA ASN A 141 -4.37 -10.67 -13.00
C ASN A 141 -4.16 -10.92 -11.51
N TYR A 142 -3.48 -9.97 -10.87
CA TYR A 142 -3.23 -9.99 -9.44
C TYR A 142 -4.37 -9.31 -8.72
N CYS A 143 -5.00 -10.05 -7.81
CA CYS A 143 -6.05 -9.55 -6.94
C CYS A 143 -7.17 -8.81 -7.71
N ASP A 144 -7.80 -9.52 -8.65
CA ASP A 144 -8.98 -9.04 -9.39
C ASP A 144 -8.89 -7.59 -9.87
N GLY A 145 -7.86 -7.28 -10.65
CA GLY A 145 -7.66 -5.98 -11.28
C GLY A 145 -6.83 -4.99 -10.49
N TYR A 146 -6.31 -5.36 -9.30
CA TYR A 146 -5.30 -4.52 -8.62
C TYR A 146 -4.09 -4.27 -9.52
N GLU A 147 -3.56 -5.32 -10.13
CA GLU A 147 -2.48 -5.22 -11.12
C GLU A 147 -2.71 -6.24 -12.23
N LEU A 148 -2.72 -5.76 -13.46
CA LEU A 148 -2.66 -6.59 -14.65
C LEU A 148 -1.29 -6.43 -15.30
N GLY A 149 -0.80 -7.50 -15.90
CA GLY A 149 0.48 -7.44 -16.56
C GLY A 149 0.86 -8.71 -17.30
N THR A 150 2.09 -8.71 -17.78
CA THR A 150 2.73 -9.87 -18.39
C THR A 150 3.89 -10.34 -17.53
N SER A 151 4.08 -11.65 -17.47
CA SER A 151 5.16 -12.31 -16.79
C SER A 151 5.98 -13.07 -17.81
N HIS A 152 7.29 -12.87 -17.83
CA HIS A 152 8.22 -13.66 -18.62
C HIS A 152 9.00 -14.59 -17.69
N ARG A 153 8.94 -15.91 -17.94
CA ARG A 153 9.51 -16.94 -17.07
C ARG A 153 10.47 -17.86 -17.83
N ASN A 154 11.65 -18.07 -17.25
CA ASN A 154 12.56 -19.14 -17.66
C ASN A 154 12.73 -20.14 -16.51
N PHE A 155 12.73 -21.42 -16.84
CA PHE A 155 12.82 -22.53 -15.90
C PHE A 155 14.16 -23.25 -16.07
N PHE A 156 14.86 -23.43 -14.95
CA PHE A 156 16.17 -24.09 -14.89
C PHE A 156 16.08 -25.29 -13.97
N SER A 157 16.60 -26.45 -14.39
CA SER A 157 16.54 -27.64 -13.54
C SER A 157 17.49 -27.50 -12.36
N ILE A 158 17.00 -27.80 -11.16
CA ILE A 158 17.80 -27.84 -9.94
C ILE A 158 17.75 -29.21 -9.26
N GLU A 159 17.20 -30.21 -9.93
CA GLU A 159 17.20 -31.59 -9.45
C GLU A 159 18.60 -32.06 -9.04
N GLY A 160 18.69 -32.71 -7.88
CA GLY A 160 19.93 -33.25 -7.34
C GLY A 160 20.88 -32.20 -6.76
N LYS A 161 20.66 -30.90 -6.99
CA LYS A 161 21.45 -29.83 -6.37
C LYS A 161 21.09 -29.68 -4.90
N THR A 162 22.05 -29.30 -4.07
CA THR A 162 21.81 -28.93 -2.67
C THR A 162 21.14 -27.56 -2.57
N MET A 163 20.44 -27.30 -1.46
CA MET A 163 19.90 -25.96 -1.18
C MET A 163 20.99 -24.88 -1.15
N LEU A 164 22.20 -25.22 -0.69
CA LEU A 164 23.33 -24.31 -0.66
C LEU A 164 23.78 -23.90 -2.07
N GLU A 165 23.93 -24.86 -2.99
CA GLU A 165 24.32 -24.58 -4.38
C GLU A 165 23.28 -23.70 -5.08
N VAL A 166 21.99 -24.01 -4.91
CA VAL A 166 20.92 -23.20 -5.49
C VAL A 166 20.93 -21.80 -4.90
N TYR A 167 21.03 -21.65 -3.58
CA TYR A 167 21.13 -20.34 -2.93
C TYR A 167 22.31 -19.53 -3.46
N GLN A 168 23.50 -20.12 -3.55
CA GLN A 168 24.69 -19.45 -4.09
C GLN A 168 24.51 -19.03 -5.55
N SER A 169 23.88 -19.87 -6.38
CA SER A 169 23.57 -19.53 -7.78
C SER A 169 22.62 -18.33 -7.87
N MET A 170 21.57 -18.29 -7.04
CA MET A 170 20.63 -17.16 -6.98
C MET A 170 21.33 -15.88 -6.54
N ARG A 171 22.17 -15.94 -5.50
CA ARG A 171 22.92 -14.77 -5.01
C ARG A 171 23.89 -14.25 -6.06
N SER A 172 24.57 -15.13 -6.79
CA SER A 172 25.49 -14.77 -7.86
C SER A 172 24.77 -14.14 -9.07
N ALA A 173 23.53 -14.57 -9.33
CA ALA A 173 22.64 -13.94 -10.32
C ALA A 173 22.01 -12.62 -9.83
N GLY A 174 22.33 -12.16 -8.61
CA GLY A 174 21.85 -10.88 -8.06
C GLY A 174 20.48 -10.93 -7.40
N ALA A 175 19.94 -12.12 -7.10
CA ALA A 175 18.65 -12.22 -6.41
C ALA A 175 18.71 -11.63 -4.99
N THR A 176 17.84 -10.67 -4.70
CA THR A 176 17.75 -9.98 -3.40
C THR A 176 16.53 -10.39 -2.56
N ASN A 177 15.55 -11.03 -3.20
CA ASN A 177 14.29 -11.49 -2.62
C ASN A 177 14.45 -12.71 -1.69
N VAL A 178 15.58 -13.42 -1.75
CA VAL A 178 15.93 -14.54 -0.87
C VAL A 178 17.21 -14.19 -0.10
N PHE A 179 17.11 -14.13 1.22
CA PHE A 179 18.19 -13.73 2.12
C PHE A 179 18.28 -14.65 3.34
N ILE A 180 19.45 -15.27 3.50
CA ILE A 180 19.80 -16.17 4.59
C ILE A 180 21.22 -15.81 5.06
N PRO A 181 21.40 -15.10 6.18
CA PRO A 181 22.69 -14.61 6.63
C PRO A 181 23.61 -15.74 7.09
N ASN A 182 23.05 -16.77 7.76
CA ASN A 182 23.79 -17.96 8.14
C ASN A 182 23.43 -19.13 7.21
N THR A 183 24.24 -19.38 6.18
CA THR A 183 23.95 -20.43 5.20
C THR A 183 24.17 -21.85 5.71
N SER A 184 24.77 -22.05 6.89
CA SER A 184 24.95 -23.39 7.47
C SER A 184 23.62 -24.07 7.79
N VAL A 185 22.52 -23.31 7.92
CA VAL A 185 21.17 -23.83 8.17
C VAL A 185 20.55 -24.52 6.95
N LEU A 186 21.11 -24.36 5.75
CA LEU A 186 20.59 -24.98 4.53
C LEU A 186 20.86 -26.49 4.47
N GLY A 187 21.70 -27.03 5.35
CA GLY A 187 21.98 -28.46 5.43
C GLY A 187 22.57 -29.04 4.14
N THR A 188 22.40 -30.35 3.96
CA THR A 188 22.96 -31.12 2.83
C THR A 188 21.89 -31.80 1.97
N ALA A 189 20.62 -31.51 2.22
CA ALA A 189 19.52 -32.08 1.44
C ALA A 189 19.56 -31.56 -0.01
N THR A 190 19.22 -32.44 -0.94
CA THR A 190 19.15 -32.14 -2.38
C THR A 190 17.71 -31.98 -2.83
N PHE A 191 17.52 -31.17 -3.86
CA PHE A 191 16.22 -30.99 -4.50
C PHE A 191 15.79 -32.29 -5.19
N PRO A 192 14.53 -32.74 -5.00
CA PRO A 192 14.02 -33.95 -5.62
C PRO A 192 13.87 -33.79 -7.14
N THR A 193 13.61 -34.92 -7.81
CA THR A 193 13.35 -34.97 -9.25
C THR A 193 12.25 -34.02 -9.69
N GLY A 194 12.47 -33.31 -10.80
CA GLY A 194 11.53 -32.33 -11.35
C GLY A 194 11.56 -30.95 -10.68
N SER A 195 12.45 -30.70 -9.71
CA SER A 195 12.60 -29.38 -9.09
C SER A 195 13.18 -28.36 -10.07
N MET A 196 12.57 -27.16 -10.12
CA MET A 196 12.98 -26.07 -11.01
C MET A 196 13.25 -24.78 -10.24
N LEU A 197 14.27 -24.05 -10.66
CA LEU A 197 14.47 -22.63 -10.36
C LEU A 197 13.81 -21.80 -11.46
N VAL A 198 12.96 -20.85 -11.08
CA VAL A 198 12.27 -19.96 -12.01
C VAL A 198 12.84 -18.56 -11.90
N THR A 199 13.32 -18.02 -13.02
CA THR A 199 13.55 -16.57 -13.15
C THR A 199 12.31 -15.94 -13.75
N GLN A 200 11.80 -14.90 -13.12
CA GLN A 200 10.56 -14.24 -13.52
C GLN A 200 10.77 -12.73 -13.60
N THR A 201 10.34 -12.13 -14.70
CA THR A 201 10.23 -10.67 -14.85
C THR A 201 8.78 -10.32 -15.13
N ASN A 202 8.22 -9.40 -14.34
CA ASN A 202 6.85 -8.92 -14.54
C ASN A 202 6.88 -7.51 -15.11
N THR A 203 6.00 -7.26 -16.08
CA THR A 203 5.72 -5.94 -16.62
C THR A 203 4.25 -5.63 -16.34
N SER A 204 4.00 -4.71 -15.40
CA SER A 204 2.66 -4.20 -15.17
C SER A 204 2.21 -3.41 -16.39
N THR A 205 1.04 -3.76 -16.93
CA THR A 205 0.37 -3.03 -18.00
C THR A 205 -0.74 -2.12 -17.45
N GLN A 206 -1.28 -2.47 -16.28
CA GLN A 206 -2.27 -1.68 -15.58
C GLN A 206 -2.11 -1.86 -14.06
N ALA A 207 -2.37 -0.78 -13.32
CA ALA A 207 -2.45 -0.80 -11.87
C ALA A 207 -3.68 0.00 -11.42
N ALA A 208 -4.45 -0.55 -10.47
CA ALA A 208 -5.61 0.10 -9.91
C ALA A 208 -5.23 1.23 -8.95
N VAL A 209 -6.12 2.22 -8.84
CA VAL A 209 -6.09 3.15 -7.71
C VAL A 209 -6.43 2.36 -6.45
N SER A 210 -5.57 2.49 -5.43
CA SER A 210 -5.75 1.84 -4.14
C SER A 210 -5.70 2.86 -3.01
N TYR A 211 -6.36 2.53 -1.90
CA TYR A 211 -6.26 3.29 -0.66
C TYR A 211 -6.11 2.35 0.53
N TYR A 212 -5.27 2.76 1.48
CA TYR A 212 -5.16 2.13 2.78
C TYR A 212 -6.11 2.84 3.75
N PRO A 213 -7.15 2.16 4.28
CA PRO A 213 -8.06 2.79 5.25
C PRO A 213 -7.39 3.09 6.60
N GLY A 214 -6.20 2.56 6.89
CA GLY A 214 -5.58 2.75 8.21
C GLY A 214 -6.46 2.28 9.37
N LEU A 215 -6.05 2.61 10.58
CA LEU A 215 -6.85 2.39 11.79
C LEU A 215 -7.79 3.57 12.11
N GLY A 216 -7.80 4.61 11.27
CA GLY A 216 -8.43 5.89 11.57
C GLY A 216 -9.16 6.58 10.41
N ASN A 217 -9.15 6.03 9.18
CA ASN A 217 -9.93 6.61 8.07
C ASN A 217 -11.41 6.18 8.16
N THR A 218 -12.02 6.43 9.30
CA THR A 218 -13.47 6.31 9.49
C THR A 218 -14.08 7.69 9.42
N VAL A 219 -15.02 7.89 8.50
CA VAL A 219 -15.85 9.10 8.51
C VAL A 219 -16.84 8.96 9.66
N ARG A 220 -16.85 9.97 10.53
CA ARG A 220 -17.77 10.06 11.66
C ARG A 220 -18.69 11.24 11.44
N ASP A 221 -19.99 10.97 11.43
CA ASP A 221 -21.03 11.99 11.35
C ASP A 221 -21.35 12.50 12.75
N PRO A 222 -21.68 13.80 12.94
CA PRO A 222 -22.26 14.25 14.19
C PRO A 222 -23.55 13.48 14.46
N LYS A 223 -23.84 13.21 15.73
CA LYS A 223 -25.14 12.64 16.11
C LYS A 223 -26.28 13.56 15.66
N PRO A 224 -27.46 13.03 15.30
CA PRO A 224 -28.54 13.79 14.67
C PRO A 224 -28.91 15.09 15.40
N GLU A 225 -28.85 15.08 16.73
CA GLU A 225 -29.17 16.24 17.57
C GLU A 225 -28.15 17.37 17.42
N LEU A 226 -26.85 17.02 17.28
CA LEU A 226 -25.79 17.98 16.97
C LEU A 226 -25.86 18.44 15.50
N ALA A 227 -26.18 17.53 14.58
CA ALA A 227 -26.33 17.85 13.16
C ALA A 227 -27.49 18.84 12.91
N ALA A 228 -28.55 18.76 13.71
CA ALA A 228 -29.68 19.69 13.69
C ALA A 228 -29.40 21.02 14.40
N ALA A 229 -28.21 21.20 14.98
CA ALA A 229 -27.86 22.33 15.85
C ALA A 229 -28.86 22.55 16.98
N ASP A 230 -29.35 21.46 17.60
CA ASP A 230 -30.30 21.54 18.71
C ASP A 230 -29.72 22.36 19.87
N PRO A 231 -30.38 23.45 20.32
CA PRO A 231 -29.83 24.34 21.33
C PRO A 231 -29.53 23.67 22.68
N ALA A 232 -30.30 22.67 23.09
CA ALA A 232 -30.07 21.96 24.36
C ALA A 232 -28.82 21.07 24.26
N THR A 233 -28.69 20.35 23.16
CA THR A 233 -27.54 19.47 22.88
C THR A 233 -26.27 20.28 22.69
N CYS A 234 -26.30 21.36 21.90
CA CYS A 234 -25.13 22.22 21.70
C CYS A 234 -24.62 22.79 23.04
N ARG A 235 -25.51 23.16 23.99
CA ARG A 235 -25.10 23.65 25.32
C ARG A 235 -24.51 22.57 26.24
N SER A 236 -24.69 21.29 25.92
CA SER A 236 -24.20 20.16 26.73
C SER A 236 -22.80 19.68 26.33
N ILE A 237 -22.21 20.27 25.29
CA ILE A 237 -20.90 19.87 24.77
C ILE A 237 -19.81 20.35 25.73
N SER A 238 -18.97 19.43 26.17
CA SER A 238 -17.78 19.73 26.96
C SER A 238 -16.54 19.70 26.08
N ALA A 239 -15.66 20.70 26.23
CA ALA A 239 -14.36 20.73 25.56
C ALA A 239 -13.44 19.56 25.93
N SER A 240 -13.72 18.85 27.03
CA SER A 240 -12.94 17.69 27.49
C SER A 240 -13.51 16.34 27.08
N ALA A 241 -14.71 16.30 26.50
CA ALA A 241 -15.34 15.04 26.12
C ALA A 241 -14.72 14.48 24.83
N PRO A 242 -14.52 13.15 24.75
CA PRO A 242 -13.93 12.53 23.57
C PRO A 242 -14.85 12.68 22.35
N LEU A 243 -14.27 12.77 21.15
CA LEU A 243 -15.00 12.97 19.88
C LEU A 243 -16.09 11.92 19.65
N GLY A 244 -15.88 10.68 20.12
CA GLY A 244 -16.86 9.60 20.05
C GLY A 244 -18.15 9.85 20.84
N SER A 245 -18.15 10.78 21.81
CA SER A 245 -19.35 11.14 22.57
C SER A 245 -20.38 11.88 21.71
N TYR A 246 -19.94 12.55 20.64
CA TYR A 246 -20.76 13.45 19.82
C TYR A 246 -20.90 13.00 18.36
N THR A 247 -20.29 11.88 18.00
CA THR A 247 -20.26 11.39 16.63
C THR A 247 -20.63 9.91 16.55
N THR A 248 -21.11 9.49 15.39
CA THR A 248 -21.38 8.10 15.02
C THR A 248 -20.66 7.78 13.71
N TYR A 249 -20.43 6.50 13.42
CA TYR A 249 -19.90 6.13 12.11
C TYR A 249 -20.91 6.45 11.01
N SER A 250 -20.41 7.03 9.92
CA SER A 250 -21.24 7.27 8.73
C SER A 250 -21.55 5.94 8.05
N THR A 251 -22.82 5.74 7.68
CA THR A 251 -23.28 4.52 7.00
C THR A 251 -23.61 4.75 5.52
N SER A 252 -23.69 6.00 5.08
CA SER A 252 -24.00 6.38 3.69
C SER A 252 -23.51 7.80 3.38
N LEU A 253 -23.31 8.09 2.09
CA LEU A 253 -22.98 9.46 1.67
C LEU A 253 -24.13 10.42 1.96
N GLU A 254 -25.36 9.94 1.80
CA GLU A 254 -26.59 10.67 2.06
C GLU A 254 -26.70 11.05 3.55
N SER A 255 -26.41 10.13 4.47
CA SER A 255 -26.37 10.44 5.91
C SER A 255 -25.26 11.44 6.24
N MET A 256 -24.10 11.34 5.57
CA MET A 256 -23.00 12.27 5.76
C MET A 256 -23.39 13.70 5.32
N VAL A 257 -23.95 13.85 4.12
CA VAL A 257 -24.42 15.14 3.60
C VAL A 257 -25.54 15.72 4.47
N GLN A 258 -26.49 14.88 4.90
CA GLN A 258 -27.57 15.31 5.78
C GLN A 258 -27.10 15.72 7.17
N SER A 259 -25.99 15.16 7.65
CA SER A 259 -25.44 15.45 8.98
C SER A 259 -24.54 16.69 8.98
N HIS A 260 -24.00 17.09 7.82
CA HIS A 260 -23.09 18.23 7.67
C HIS A 260 -23.73 19.36 6.84
N ARG A 261 -24.80 19.96 7.38
CA ARG A 261 -25.61 20.98 6.68
C ARG A 261 -24.99 22.38 6.65
N GLY A 262 -23.79 22.56 7.18
CA GLY A 262 -23.18 23.89 7.35
C GLY A 262 -23.87 24.76 8.40
N ILE A 263 -24.63 24.16 9.34
CA ILE A 263 -25.27 24.88 10.45
C ILE A 263 -24.40 24.71 11.70
N PRO A 264 -23.81 25.78 12.25
CA PRO A 264 -22.97 25.68 13.44
C PRO A 264 -23.82 25.41 14.70
N CYS A 265 -23.20 24.78 15.69
CA CYS A 265 -23.73 24.80 17.05
C CYS A 265 -23.46 26.19 17.64
N VAL A 266 -24.52 26.87 18.06
CA VAL A 266 -24.43 28.18 18.71
C VAL A 266 -24.54 27.98 20.22
N PHE A 267 -23.52 28.41 20.95
CA PHE A 267 -23.53 28.39 22.41
C PHE A 267 -24.02 29.72 22.97
N ALA A 268 -24.46 29.69 24.24
CA ALA A 268 -24.72 30.92 24.95
C ALA A 268 -23.42 31.76 25.04
N PRO A 269 -23.50 33.08 24.91
CA PRO A 269 -22.34 33.94 25.12
C PRO A 269 -21.78 33.74 26.53
N ASP A 270 -20.46 33.61 26.65
CA ASP A 270 -19.78 33.63 27.94
C ASP A 270 -18.68 34.71 27.95
N ALA A 271 -18.19 35.06 29.14
CA ALA A 271 -17.22 36.14 29.32
C ALA A 271 -15.82 35.83 28.73
N LEU A 272 -15.54 34.58 28.34
CA LEU A 272 -14.30 34.11 27.72
C LEU A 272 -14.36 34.09 26.19
N THR A 273 -15.51 33.72 25.61
CA THR A 273 -15.70 33.51 24.16
C THR A 273 -16.38 34.69 23.45
N GLY A 274 -17.10 35.55 24.18
CA GLY A 274 -17.75 36.73 23.61
C GLY A 274 -19.09 36.44 22.91
N PRO A 275 -19.65 37.39 22.13
CA PRO A 275 -21.00 37.30 21.57
C PRO A 275 -21.16 36.29 20.42
N ARG A 276 -20.06 35.75 19.88
CA ARG A 276 -20.06 34.69 18.87
C ARG A 276 -19.31 33.48 19.42
N ASN A 277 -20.08 32.53 19.93
CA ASN A 277 -19.57 31.23 20.34
C ASN A 277 -20.22 30.19 19.41
N GLU A 278 -19.55 29.90 18.30
CA GLU A 278 -20.03 28.98 17.26
C GLU A 278 -19.00 27.88 17.06
N TRP A 279 -19.45 26.63 17.08
CA TRP A 279 -18.63 25.48 16.67
C TRP A 279 -19.03 25.08 15.26
N TRP A 280 -18.07 25.09 14.34
CA TRP A 280 -18.27 24.82 12.91
C TRP A 280 -17.69 23.48 12.45
N THR A 281 -16.79 22.89 13.22
CA THR A 281 -16.02 21.70 12.79
C THR A 281 -16.89 20.47 12.56
N GLN A 282 -18.04 20.39 13.24
CA GLN A 282 -19.05 19.34 13.06
C GLN A 282 -20.04 19.63 11.92
N ALA A 283 -20.06 20.86 11.40
CA ALA A 283 -21.03 21.29 10.39
C ALA A 283 -20.51 21.14 8.94
N THR A 284 -19.23 20.82 8.77
CA THR A 284 -18.55 20.77 7.45
C THR A 284 -17.70 19.52 7.29
N VAL A 285 -17.76 18.87 6.12
CA VAL A 285 -16.87 17.74 5.77
C VAL A 285 -15.64 18.26 5.03
N PRO A 286 -14.40 18.08 5.56
CA PRO A 286 -13.20 18.35 4.79
C PRO A 286 -12.99 17.25 3.75
N VAL A 287 -13.09 17.59 2.46
CA VAL A 287 -12.96 16.62 1.34
C VAL A 287 -11.49 16.39 0.93
N ALA A 288 -10.58 17.30 1.30
CA ALA A 288 -9.14 17.13 1.12
C ALA A 288 -8.33 18.06 2.04
N PHE A 289 -7.16 17.60 2.48
CA PHE A 289 -6.10 18.49 2.97
C PHE A 289 -5.17 18.82 1.80
N LEU A 290 -5.15 20.08 1.37
CA LEU A 290 -4.10 20.57 0.49
C LEU A 290 -2.83 20.79 1.32
N PRO A 291 -1.69 20.15 1.00
CA PRO A 291 -0.43 20.46 1.68
C PRO A 291 -0.07 21.91 1.38
N SER A 292 -0.10 22.78 2.39
CA SER A 292 0.10 24.23 2.24
C SER A 292 1.48 24.58 1.65
N PRO A 293 1.57 25.33 0.52
CA PRO A 293 2.80 26.01 0.14
C PRO A 293 2.76 27.53 0.44
N PHE A 294 1.75 28.06 1.12
CA PHE A 294 1.71 29.47 1.54
C PHE A 294 2.11 29.65 3.02
N ARG A 295 3.39 29.41 3.31
CA ARG A 295 4.03 30.03 4.49
C ARG A 295 4.52 31.43 4.07
N ARG A 296 3.83 32.49 4.47
CA ARG A 296 4.55 33.75 4.76
C ARG A 296 5.36 33.54 6.03
N ALA A 297 6.62 33.92 5.96
CA ALA A 297 7.66 33.59 6.92
C ALA A 297 7.48 34.26 8.30
N ARG A 298 7.93 33.50 9.32
CA ARG A 298 8.40 33.88 10.68
C ARG A 298 7.33 34.43 11.65
N THR A 299 7.23 33.99 12.90
CA THR A 299 8.13 33.30 13.85
C THR A 299 7.32 32.45 14.86
N THR A 300 7.87 31.31 15.28
CA THR A 300 7.44 30.37 16.34
C THR A 300 7.29 31.02 17.74
N PRO A 301 6.82 30.31 18.80
CA PRO A 301 5.73 29.31 18.95
C PRO A 301 4.73 29.72 20.05
N ALA A 302 3.44 29.39 19.93
CA ALA A 302 2.58 29.27 21.12
C ALA A 302 1.37 28.36 20.86
N ALA A 303 1.43 27.16 21.42
CA ALA A 303 0.24 26.47 21.88
C ALA A 303 -0.50 27.38 22.87
N ARG A 304 -1.80 27.61 22.66
CA ARG A 304 -2.79 27.92 23.71
C ARG A 304 -4.19 27.96 23.09
N CYS A 305 -4.93 26.89 23.32
CA CYS A 305 -6.39 26.98 23.40
C CYS A 305 -6.78 27.91 24.56
N CYS A 306 -7.90 28.61 24.38
CA CYS A 306 -8.59 29.47 25.36
C CYS A 306 -7.87 30.77 25.76
N GLY A 307 -8.35 31.91 25.26
CA GLY A 307 -8.03 33.22 25.83
C GLY A 307 -8.26 34.44 24.92
N ARG A 308 -9.46 35.05 25.05
CA ARG A 308 -9.84 36.48 24.88
C ARG A 308 -9.42 37.27 23.61
N PRO A 309 -10.36 38.00 22.97
CA PRO A 309 -10.02 39.15 22.15
C PRO A 309 -9.79 40.38 23.05
N SER A 310 -8.54 40.84 23.12
CA SER A 310 -8.24 42.18 23.66
C SER A 310 -8.71 43.23 22.65
N ARG A 311 -9.73 44.02 23.03
CA ARG A 311 -10.10 45.26 22.36
C ARG A 311 -8.89 46.19 22.25
N ALA A 312 -8.58 46.64 21.04
CA ALA A 312 -7.96 47.93 20.83
C ALA A 312 -9.05 48.89 20.32
N ALA A 313 -9.60 49.67 21.24
CA ALA A 313 -10.34 50.87 20.91
C ALA A 313 -9.33 51.96 20.56
N THR A 314 -9.27 52.38 19.29
CA THR A 314 -8.63 53.64 18.92
C THR A 314 -9.66 54.75 19.14
N ARG A 315 -9.59 55.38 20.32
CA ARG A 315 -10.27 56.64 20.60
C ARG A 315 -9.43 57.75 19.98
N SER A 316 -9.96 58.39 18.94
CA SER A 316 -9.52 59.71 18.48
C SER A 316 -9.93 60.73 19.55
N THR A 317 -8.97 61.22 20.31
CA THR A 317 -9.07 62.48 21.07
C THR A 317 -7.86 63.31 20.68
N SER A 318 -8.09 64.28 19.80
CA SER A 318 -7.16 65.37 19.51
C SER A 318 -7.17 66.35 20.68
N THR A 319 -6.03 66.48 21.36
CA THR A 319 -5.71 67.62 22.22
C THR A 319 -5.00 68.67 21.38
N PRO A 320 -5.44 69.94 21.34
CA PRO A 320 -4.63 71.02 20.79
C PRO A 320 -3.58 71.49 21.81
N ALA A 321 -2.37 71.73 21.30
CA ALA A 321 -1.21 72.19 22.04
C ALA A 321 -1.41 73.61 22.59
N SER A 322 -0.95 73.82 23.83
CA SER A 322 -0.84 75.12 24.46
C SER A 322 0.30 75.94 23.85
N THR A 323 0.04 77.23 23.63
CA THR A 323 1.06 78.27 23.52
C THR A 323 0.87 79.21 24.69
N ALA A 324 1.95 79.50 25.41
CA ALA A 324 1.98 80.37 26.58
C ALA A 324 2.13 81.84 26.17
N SER A 325 1.41 82.75 26.83
CA SER A 325 1.95 84.07 27.22
C SER A 325 1.12 84.73 28.33
N THR A 326 1.74 84.86 29.51
CA THR A 326 1.77 86.02 30.43
C THR A 326 0.67 87.10 30.40
N GLY A 327 0.11 87.39 31.59
CA GLY A 327 -0.11 88.77 32.06
C GLY A 327 -1.53 89.15 32.51
N PRO A 328 -1.71 90.08 33.48
CA PRO A 328 -2.76 89.96 34.50
C PRO A 328 -3.86 91.04 34.49
N ARG A 329 -4.96 90.74 35.22
CA ARG A 329 -5.80 91.62 36.07
C ARG A 329 -6.46 92.86 35.42
N ALA A 330 -7.80 92.87 35.38
CA ALA A 330 -8.61 94.07 35.67
C ALA A 330 -10.06 93.71 36.01
N THR A 331 -10.57 94.45 37.00
CA THR A 331 -11.90 94.51 37.60
C THR A 331 -12.88 95.37 36.78
N ALA A 332 -14.14 95.40 37.24
CA ALA A 332 -15.24 96.33 36.90
C ALA A 332 -16.04 95.95 35.63
N THR A 333 -17.37 95.98 35.61
CA THR A 333 -18.34 96.71 36.46
C THR A 333 -19.64 95.91 36.53
#